data_AF-A0A845RAV7-F1
#
_entry.id   AF-A0A845RAV7-F1
#
_cell.length_a   1.000
_cell.length_b   1.000
_cell.length_c   1.000
_cell.angle_alpha   90.00
_cell.angle_beta   90.00
_cell.angle_gamma   90.00
#
_symmetry.space_group_name_H-M   'P 1'
#
loop_
_entity.id
_entity.type
_entity.pdbx_description
1 polymer ?
#
loop_
_entity_poly.entity_id
_entity_poly.type
_entity_poly.pdbx_seq_one_letter_code
_entity_poly.pdbx_strand_id
1 'polypeptide(L)'
;MGRYMARDGLRYYLQCKQEGIDPRTGKEVDSSVKEFPDRDFDWAEQYFRFEETMNQKYHPNVNLGAAIAGDGLLTDHGVNHVRSVISHAQSILVDPMQLTGYELYLLLVSIHFHDVGNILGRDKHEEKIESIIEKMGDSLPLDTVEQGFVTAIATAHGGYVDGSKDTIHAMNIVDESYDSVQIRCKLLAAILRFADEISDDLGRAAPPEIPIPAANQAYHEYSKALVPVSIEGDTIKFQFRVPYDLTQKKIGKNGKKVYLYDEILNRLAKCMRELEYCKKYAYGMIRLTTLNIVIGFLKQGSSYQIQENVALRLTLQGYPDETRSSISDYLDAGLPGTASGLKFKDGKAVRAAMSLK
;
A
#
# COMPACT_ATOMS: atom_id res chain seq x y z
N MET A 1 -28.68 -3.56 13.41
CA MET A 1 -28.52 -2.85 12.13
C MET A 1 -27.03 -2.88 11.82
N GLY A 2 -26.65 -3.31 10.61
CA GLY A 2 -25.24 -3.45 10.25
C GLY A 2 -24.48 -2.14 10.38
N ARG A 3 -23.22 -2.20 10.85
CA ARG A 3 -22.37 -1.01 11.07
C ARG A 3 -21.64 -0.61 9.79
N TYR A 4 -21.28 -1.59 8.97
CA TYR A 4 -20.62 -1.43 7.69
C TYR A 4 -21.59 -1.73 6.54
N MET A 5 -21.34 -1.09 5.40
CA MET A 5 -22.04 -1.29 4.13
C MET A 5 -21.05 -1.76 3.07
N ALA A 6 -21.54 -2.28 1.93
CA ALA A 6 -20.70 -2.79 0.85
C ALA A 6 -19.57 -1.84 0.39
N ARG A 7 -19.78 -0.52 0.48
CA ARG A 7 -18.78 0.50 0.15
C ARG A 7 -17.60 0.58 1.12
N ASP A 8 -17.74 0.03 2.33
CA ASP A 8 -16.72 0.02 3.40
C ASP A 8 -15.75 -1.17 3.25
N GLY A 9 -15.92 -1.97 2.19
CA GLY A 9 -14.95 -2.93 1.74
C GLY A 9 -14.70 -4.09 2.69
N LEU A 10 -13.43 -4.42 2.99
CA LEU A 10 -13.10 -5.56 3.86
C LEU A 10 -13.79 -5.53 5.23
N ARG A 11 -14.13 -4.34 5.74
CA ARG A 11 -14.88 -4.18 6.99
C ARG A 11 -16.29 -4.76 6.89
N TYR A 12 -16.94 -4.57 5.74
CA TYR A 12 -18.23 -5.18 5.44
C TYR A 12 -18.11 -6.69 5.28
N TYR A 13 -17.04 -7.19 4.63
CA TYR A 13 -16.80 -8.63 4.54
C TYR A 13 -16.61 -9.27 5.92
N LEU A 14 -15.88 -8.61 6.84
CA LEU A 14 -15.75 -9.06 8.23
C LEU A 14 -17.13 -9.17 8.91
N GLN A 15 -17.97 -8.15 8.77
CA GLN A 15 -19.32 -8.17 9.35
C GLN A 15 -20.20 -9.26 8.73
N CYS A 16 -20.16 -9.43 7.41
CA CYS A 16 -20.89 -10.50 6.73
C CYS A 16 -20.44 -11.89 7.18
N LYS A 17 -19.13 -12.11 7.39
CA LYS A 17 -18.61 -13.36 7.97
C LYS A 17 -19.12 -13.59 9.39
N GLN A 18 -19.15 -12.54 10.22
CA GLN A 18 -19.68 -12.59 11.59
C GLN A 18 -21.18 -12.94 11.61
N GLU A 19 -21.95 -12.43 10.65
CA GLU A 19 -23.39 -12.66 10.52
C GLU A 19 -23.73 -13.96 9.76
N GLY A 20 -22.74 -14.64 9.17
CA GLY A 20 -22.95 -15.84 8.35
C GLY A 20 -23.66 -15.56 7.03
N ILE A 21 -23.39 -14.40 6.39
CA ILE A 21 -24.07 -13.92 5.18
C ILE A 21 -23.10 -13.80 4.00
N ASP A 22 -23.53 -14.15 2.77
CA ASP A 22 -22.75 -13.85 1.56
C ASP A 22 -22.91 -12.35 1.22
N PRO A 23 -21.82 -11.55 1.19
CA PRO A 23 -21.88 -10.12 0.94
C PRO A 23 -22.42 -9.75 -0.46
N ARG A 24 -22.43 -10.70 -1.41
CA ARG A 24 -22.88 -10.52 -2.79
C ARG A 24 -24.37 -10.80 -2.96
N THR A 25 -24.94 -11.69 -2.14
CA THR A 25 -26.35 -12.12 -2.29
C THR A 25 -27.23 -11.72 -1.12
N GLY A 26 -26.64 -11.38 0.04
CA GLY A 26 -27.36 -11.09 1.28
C GLY A 26 -28.04 -12.31 1.90
N LYS A 27 -27.73 -13.52 1.44
CA LYS A 27 -28.29 -14.77 1.96
C LYS A 27 -27.36 -15.41 2.98
N GLU A 28 -27.95 -16.13 3.93
CA GLU A 28 -27.21 -16.97 4.85
C GLU A 28 -26.36 -18.00 4.09
N VAL A 29 -25.15 -18.23 4.61
CA VAL A 29 -24.19 -19.21 4.11
C VAL A 29 -23.85 -20.12 5.25
N ASP A 30 -24.06 -21.42 5.04
CA ASP A 30 -23.52 -22.44 5.92
C ASP A 30 -22.03 -22.63 5.56
N SER A 31 -21.15 -22.13 6.43
CA SER A 31 -19.71 -22.30 6.26
C SER A 31 -19.28 -23.64 6.84
N SER A 32 -18.69 -24.51 6.02
CA SER A 32 -18.10 -25.76 6.50
C SER A 32 -16.77 -25.55 7.24
N VAL A 33 -16.30 -24.31 7.35
CA VAL A 33 -15.06 -23.91 8.00
C VAL A 33 -15.39 -23.00 9.19
N LYS A 34 -14.70 -23.22 10.32
CA LYS A 34 -14.80 -22.33 11.48
C LYS A 34 -14.23 -20.94 11.11
N GLU A 35 -15.09 -19.92 11.11
CA GLU A 35 -14.71 -18.56 10.66
C GLU A 35 -13.96 -17.76 11.73
N PHE A 36 -14.28 -17.98 13.01
CA PHE A 36 -13.75 -17.23 14.14
C PHE A 36 -13.45 -18.14 15.34
N PRO A 37 -12.45 -17.80 16.18
CA PRO A 37 -12.28 -18.44 17.48
C PRO A 37 -13.50 -18.25 18.39
N ASP A 38 -13.71 -19.20 19.28
CA ASP A 38 -14.80 -19.24 20.26
C ASP A 38 -14.51 -18.21 21.36
N ARG A 39 -15.22 -17.08 21.28
CA ARG A 39 -15.16 -15.98 22.25
C ARG A 39 -16.56 -15.50 22.59
N ASP A 40 -16.72 -14.98 23.80
CA ASP A 40 -17.98 -14.35 24.25
C ASP A 40 -18.07 -12.88 23.80
N PHE A 41 -17.80 -12.63 22.51
CA PHE A 41 -17.98 -11.32 21.89
C PHE A 41 -18.12 -11.43 20.36
N ASP A 42 -18.59 -10.33 19.75
CA ASP A 42 -18.70 -10.15 18.30
C ASP A 42 -17.40 -9.52 17.76
N TRP A 43 -16.73 -10.20 16.83
CA TRP A 43 -15.43 -9.78 16.28
C TRP A 43 -15.54 -8.53 15.42
N ALA A 44 -16.65 -8.35 14.71
CA ALA A 44 -16.89 -7.16 13.89
C ALA A 44 -17.11 -5.92 14.78
N GLU A 45 -17.81 -6.07 15.91
CA GLU A 45 -17.97 -5.02 16.92
C GLU A 45 -16.66 -4.71 17.64
N GLN A 46 -15.87 -5.74 17.97
CA GLN A 46 -14.56 -5.55 18.59
C GLN A 46 -13.64 -4.75 17.66
N TYR A 47 -13.60 -5.11 16.37
CA TYR A 47 -12.85 -4.37 15.35
C TYR A 47 -13.35 -2.92 15.22
N PHE A 48 -14.67 -2.70 15.19
CA PHE A 48 -15.24 -1.35 15.08
C PHE A 48 -14.73 -0.42 16.20
N ARG A 49 -14.79 -0.89 17.46
CA ARG A 49 -14.30 -0.12 18.62
C ARG A 49 -12.79 0.13 18.59
N PHE A 50 -12.04 -0.87 18.13
CA PHE A 50 -10.60 -0.75 17.92
C PHE A 50 -10.28 0.32 16.86
N GLU A 51 -10.96 0.26 15.71
CA GLU A 51 -10.80 1.20 14.60
C GLU A 51 -11.10 2.64 15.05
N GLU A 52 -12.19 2.86 15.80
CA GLU A 52 -12.51 4.18 16.35
C GLU A 52 -11.39 4.69 17.25
N THR A 53 -10.85 3.84 18.12
CA THR A 53 -9.75 4.20 19.02
C THR A 53 -8.49 4.59 18.24
N MET A 54 -8.10 3.79 17.25
CA MET A 54 -6.93 4.06 16.42
C MET A 54 -7.05 5.37 15.64
N ASN A 55 -8.23 5.60 15.03
CA ASN A 55 -8.48 6.80 14.24
C ASN A 55 -8.55 8.08 15.07
N GLN A 56 -8.96 8.00 16.34
CA GLN A 56 -9.05 9.16 17.21
C GLN A 56 -7.73 9.46 17.93
N LYS A 57 -6.97 8.44 18.35
CA LYS A 57 -5.85 8.61 19.27
C LYS A 57 -4.47 8.41 18.66
N TYR A 58 -4.33 7.52 17.67
CA TYR A 58 -3.02 7.10 17.19
C TYR A 58 -2.71 7.66 15.81
N HIS A 59 -3.54 7.37 14.80
CA HIS A 59 -3.30 7.81 13.42
C HIS A 59 -3.10 9.32 13.24
N PRO A 60 -3.84 10.22 13.92
CA PRO A 60 -3.62 11.66 13.78
C PRO A 60 -2.23 12.14 14.21
N ASN A 61 -1.52 11.33 15.02
CA ASN A 61 -0.23 11.69 15.60
C ASN A 61 0.98 11.11 14.83
N VAL A 62 0.75 10.28 13.81
CA VAL A 62 1.81 9.58 13.06
C VAL A 62 2.77 10.57 12.40
N ASN A 63 2.26 11.49 11.60
CA ASN A 63 3.07 12.52 10.92
C ASN A 63 3.71 13.50 11.91
N LEU A 64 3.01 13.86 12.99
CA LEU A 64 3.54 14.77 14.02
C LEU A 64 4.70 14.14 14.77
N GLY A 65 4.58 12.88 15.18
CA GLY A 65 5.63 12.14 15.87
C GLY A 65 6.90 12.02 15.03
N ALA A 66 6.76 11.65 13.75
CA ALA A 66 7.88 11.59 12.81
C ALA A 66 8.56 12.96 12.62
N ALA A 67 7.77 14.04 12.52
CA ALA A 67 8.32 15.39 12.39
C ALA A 67 9.11 15.81 13.64
N ILE A 68 8.61 15.51 14.84
CA ILE A 68 9.30 15.78 16.12
C ILE A 68 10.60 14.97 16.22
N ALA A 69 10.64 13.75 15.69
CA ALA A 69 11.82 12.89 15.65
C ALA A 69 12.89 13.35 14.64
N GLY A 70 12.59 14.35 13.81
CA GLY A 70 13.54 14.95 12.86
C GLY A 70 13.44 14.42 11.43
N ASP A 71 12.44 13.61 11.10
CA ASP A 71 12.26 13.01 9.76
C ASP A 71 11.68 13.97 8.71
N GLY A 72 11.49 15.23 9.11
CA GLY A 72 10.81 16.25 8.33
C GLY A 72 9.31 15.97 8.24
N LEU A 73 8.67 16.61 7.26
CA LEU A 73 7.25 16.39 7.00
C LEU A 73 7.10 15.21 6.02
N LEU A 74 6.54 14.11 6.50
CA LEU A 74 6.15 12.98 5.66
C LEU A 74 4.90 13.32 4.83
N THR A 75 4.66 12.56 3.77
CA THR A 75 3.32 12.42 3.19
C THR A 75 2.34 11.86 4.23
N ASP A 76 1.03 11.96 4.01
CA ASP A 76 0.04 11.45 4.97
C ASP A 76 0.23 9.94 5.21
N HIS A 77 0.33 9.57 6.49
CA HIS A 77 0.26 8.20 7.01
C HIS A 77 -0.85 8.11 8.10
N GLY A 78 -1.80 9.05 8.09
CA GLY A 78 -2.92 9.13 9.02
C GLY A 78 -4.14 8.31 8.59
N VAL A 79 -5.33 8.71 9.07
CA VAL A 79 -6.59 7.96 8.91
C VAL A 79 -6.95 7.70 7.44
N ASN A 80 -6.69 8.65 6.55
CA ASN A 80 -7.03 8.51 5.14
C ASN A 80 -6.12 7.49 4.44
N HIS A 81 -4.83 7.47 4.77
CA HIS A 81 -3.90 6.44 4.30
C HIS A 81 -4.38 5.04 4.70
N VAL A 82 -4.70 4.81 5.98
CA VAL A 82 -5.19 3.50 6.45
C VAL A 82 -6.47 3.07 5.72
N ARG A 83 -7.41 4.01 5.47
CA ARG A 83 -8.60 3.72 4.66
C ARG A 83 -8.26 3.33 3.22
N SER A 84 -7.29 4.01 2.61
CA SER A 84 -6.77 3.67 1.28
C SER A 84 -6.18 2.26 1.25
N VAL A 85 -5.36 1.90 2.26
CA VAL A 85 -4.78 0.55 2.38
C VAL A 85 -5.85 -0.52 2.49
N ILE A 86 -6.90 -0.30 3.31
CA ILE A 86 -8.04 -1.24 3.43
C ILE A 86 -8.77 -1.41 2.08
N SER A 87 -9.00 -0.32 1.36
CA SER A 87 -9.66 -0.35 0.05
C SER A 87 -8.83 -1.08 -1.01
N HIS A 88 -7.51 -0.85 -1.03
CA HIS A 88 -6.60 -1.54 -1.94
C HIS A 88 -6.43 -3.02 -1.58
N ALA A 89 -6.36 -3.36 -0.29
CA ALA A 89 -6.32 -4.75 0.17
C ALA A 89 -7.51 -5.56 -0.35
N GLN A 90 -8.71 -4.97 -0.40
CA GLN A 90 -9.85 -5.59 -1.09
C GLN A 90 -9.62 -5.70 -2.60
N SER A 91 -9.19 -4.61 -3.24
CA SER A 91 -9.18 -4.47 -4.70
C SER A 91 -8.16 -5.37 -5.40
N ILE A 92 -7.08 -5.77 -4.69
CA ILE A 92 -6.06 -6.68 -5.20
C ILE A 92 -6.47 -8.16 -5.12
N LEU A 93 -7.46 -8.50 -4.28
CA LEU A 93 -7.89 -9.87 -4.04
C LEU A 93 -8.75 -10.41 -5.18
N VAL A 94 -8.59 -11.71 -5.48
CA VAL A 94 -9.49 -12.45 -6.38
C VAL A 94 -10.90 -12.50 -5.78
N ASP A 95 -11.02 -12.97 -4.54
CA ASP A 95 -12.26 -13.03 -3.78
C ASP A 95 -11.93 -12.91 -2.27
N PRO A 96 -12.35 -11.83 -1.58
CA PRO A 96 -12.14 -11.69 -0.15
C PRO A 96 -12.82 -12.78 0.69
N MET A 97 -13.82 -13.49 0.16
CA MET A 97 -14.47 -14.61 0.87
C MET A 97 -13.58 -15.83 1.08
N GLN A 98 -12.44 -15.91 0.40
CA GLN A 98 -11.43 -16.95 0.61
C GLN A 98 -10.62 -16.76 1.90
N LEU A 99 -10.72 -15.59 2.54
CA LEU A 99 -10.21 -15.38 3.88
C LEU A 99 -11.27 -15.81 4.89
N THR A 100 -10.84 -16.40 6.01
CA THR A 100 -11.73 -16.60 7.16
C THR A 100 -12.11 -15.25 7.77
N GLY A 101 -13.21 -15.22 8.53
CA GLY A 101 -13.56 -14.06 9.35
C GLY A 101 -12.41 -13.59 10.24
N TYR A 102 -11.68 -14.52 10.84
CA TYR A 102 -10.53 -14.22 11.69
C TYR A 102 -9.31 -13.69 10.93
N GLU A 103 -9.03 -14.21 9.73
CA GLU A 103 -8.00 -13.66 8.85
C GLU A 103 -8.31 -12.23 8.42
N LEU A 104 -9.59 -11.91 8.15
CA LEU A 104 -10.03 -10.55 7.86
C LEU A 104 -9.83 -9.63 9.07
N TYR A 105 -10.18 -10.10 10.27
CA TYR A 105 -9.96 -9.37 11.51
C TYR A 105 -8.47 -9.04 11.71
N LEU A 106 -7.59 -10.05 11.67
CA LEU A 106 -6.16 -9.88 11.88
C LEU A 106 -5.52 -8.99 10.80
N LEU A 107 -5.93 -9.12 9.54
CA LEU A 107 -5.47 -8.26 8.45
C LEU A 107 -5.86 -6.80 8.70
N LEU A 108 -7.13 -6.54 9.03
CA LEU A 108 -7.62 -5.18 9.29
C LEU A 108 -6.92 -4.56 10.51
N VAL A 109 -6.75 -5.30 11.60
CA VAL A 109 -5.99 -4.83 12.77
C VAL A 109 -4.54 -4.52 12.39
N SER A 110 -3.88 -5.41 11.64
CA SER A 110 -2.50 -5.20 11.18
C SER A 110 -2.35 -3.99 10.26
N ILE A 111 -3.34 -3.70 9.41
CA ILE A 111 -3.37 -2.48 8.58
C ILE A 111 -3.40 -1.22 9.46
N HIS A 112 -4.08 -1.22 10.60
CA HIS A 112 -4.04 -0.09 11.53
C HIS A 112 -2.67 0.09 12.21
N PHE A 113 -1.90 -0.99 12.36
CA PHE A 113 -0.60 -0.94 13.03
C PHE A 113 0.60 -0.68 12.10
N HIS A 114 0.51 -0.98 10.80
CA HIS A 114 1.70 -1.03 9.92
C HIS A 114 2.59 0.22 9.99
N ASP A 115 1.99 1.42 10.01
CA ASP A 115 2.72 2.68 10.04
C ASP A 115 2.78 3.37 11.42
N VAL A 116 2.12 2.82 12.44
CA VAL A 116 1.94 3.53 13.73
C VAL A 116 3.27 3.76 14.45
N GLY A 117 4.28 2.93 14.19
CA GLY A 117 5.63 3.12 14.71
C GLY A 117 6.29 4.44 14.33
N ASN A 118 5.83 5.10 13.25
CA ASN A 118 6.31 6.43 12.85
C ASN A 118 6.00 7.51 13.90
N ILE A 119 5.06 7.27 14.84
CA ILE A 119 4.87 8.14 16.02
C ILE A 119 6.17 8.28 16.82
N LEU A 120 7.01 7.24 16.82
CA LEU A 120 8.30 7.18 17.50
C LEU A 120 9.49 7.46 16.54
N GLY A 121 9.22 8.05 15.38
CA GLY A 121 10.20 8.36 14.33
C GLY A 121 10.28 7.30 13.23
N ARG A 122 10.70 7.73 12.03
CA ARG A 122 10.67 6.97 10.78
C ARG A 122 11.73 5.87 10.69
N ASP A 123 12.93 6.14 11.20
CA ASP A 123 14.00 5.15 11.17
C ASP A 123 13.57 3.88 11.90
N LYS A 124 13.57 2.74 11.19
CA LYS A 124 13.12 1.43 11.70
C LYS A 124 11.72 1.47 12.34
N HIS A 125 10.81 2.29 11.82
CA HIS A 125 9.46 2.44 12.39
C HIS A 125 8.70 1.12 12.46
N GLU A 126 8.94 0.20 11.54
CA GLU A 126 8.39 -1.15 11.53
C GLU A 126 8.75 -1.94 12.79
N GLU A 127 9.96 -1.77 13.34
CA GLU A 127 10.42 -2.43 14.58
C GLU A 127 9.78 -1.82 15.83
N LYS A 128 9.18 -0.62 15.73
CA LYS A 128 8.61 0.14 16.86
C LYS A 128 7.12 -0.12 17.09
N ILE A 129 6.50 -0.95 16.27
CA ILE A 129 5.08 -1.32 16.38
C ILE A 129 4.81 -2.00 17.72
N GLU A 130 5.68 -2.92 18.15
CA GLU A 130 5.59 -3.62 19.44
C GLU A 130 5.54 -2.63 20.61
N SER A 131 6.39 -1.61 20.62
CA SER A 131 6.37 -0.57 21.65
C SER A 131 5.08 0.26 21.69
N ILE A 132 4.37 0.39 20.57
CA ILE A 132 3.05 1.05 20.54
C ILE A 132 1.98 0.11 21.09
N ILE A 133 2.02 -1.17 20.70
CA ILE A 133 1.13 -2.22 21.23
C ILE A 133 1.24 -2.32 22.75
N GLU A 134 2.46 -2.37 23.29
CA GLU A 134 2.71 -2.39 24.75
C GLU A 134 2.15 -1.15 25.45
N LYS A 135 2.30 0.04 24.84
CA LYS A 135 1.77 1.30 25.38
C LYS A 135 0.24 1.35 25.36
N MET A 136 -0.41 0.67 24.43
CA MET A 136 -1.87 0.56 24.41
C MET A 136 -2.39 -0.24 25.61
N GLY A 137 -1.64 -1.25 26.07
CA GLY A 137 -1.99 -2.06 27.24
C GLY A 137 -3.43 -2.58 27.18
N ASP A 138 -4.18 -2.43 28.27
CA ASP A 138 -5.56 -2.91 28.40
C ASP A 138 -6.56 -2.24 27.43
N SER A 139 -6.17 -1.18 26.71
CA SER A 139 -7.00 -0.58 25.66
C SER A 139 -6.94 -1.33 24.33
N LEU A 140 -6.00 -2.27 24.18
CA LEU A 140 -5.85 -3.12 23.01
C LEU A 140 -6.72 -4.38 23.19
N PRO A 141 -7.72 -4.61 22.34
CA PRO A 141 -8.59 -5.78 22.47
C PRO A 141 -7.97 -7.03 21.82
N LEU A 142 -6.69 -7.28 22.08
CA LEU A 142 -5.94 -8.45 21.58
C LEU A 142 -5.32 -9.21 22.75
N ASP A 143 -5.45 -10.54 22.74
CA ASP A 143 -4.68 -11.39 23.64
C ASP A 143 -3.19 -11.47 23.23
N THR A 144 -2.36 -12.11 24.06
CA THR A 144 -0.91 -12.18 23.81
C THR A 144 -0.55 -12.87 22.49
N VAL A 145 -1.32 -13.86 22.07
CA VAL A 145 -1.07 -14.61 20.82
C VAL A 145 -1.48 -13.75 19.62
N GLU A 146 -2.64 -13.11 19.69
CA GLU A 146 -3.16 -12.15 18.73
C GLU A 146 -2.19 -10.97 18.53
N GLN A 147 -1.62 -10.44 19.62
CA GLN A 147 -0.56 -9.42 19.57
C GLN A 147 0.67 -9.91 18.79
N GLY A 148 1.08 -11.17 19.00
CA GLY A 148 2.17 -11.80 18.26
C GLY A 148 1.88 -11.86 16.75
N PHE A 149 0.68 -12.31 16.36
CA PHE A 149 0.27 -12.37 14.96
C PHE A 149 0.25 -10.99 14.32
N VAL A 150 -0.44 -10.03 14.94
CA VAL A 150 -0.56 -8.66 14.43
C VAL A 150 0.79 -7.99 14.30
N THR A 151 1.66 -8.12 15.31
CA THR A 151 3.02 -7.55 15.27
C THR A 151 3.83 -8.14 14.13
N ALA A 152 3.80 -9.46 13.93
CA ALA A 152 4.54 -10.11 12.86
C ALA A 152 4.04 -9.70 11.46
N ILE A 153 2.72 -9.68 11.27
CA ILE A 153 2.10 -9.28 9.99
C ILE A 153 2.40 -7.81 9.68
N ALA A 154 2.18 -6.92 10.66
CA ALA A 154 2.38 -5.49 10.48
C ALA A 154 3.86 -5.15 10.27
N THR A 155 4.79 -5.75 10.99
CA THR A 155 6.25 -5.48 10.84
C THR A 155 6.77 -5.91 9.46
N ALA A 156 6.23 -7.00 8.90
CA ALA A 156 6.69 -7.52 7.61
C ALA A 156 6.39 -6.61 6.40
N HIS A 157 5.57 -5.55 6.57
CA HIS A 157 5.26 -4.62 5.48
C HIS A 157 6.49 -3.87 4.96
N GLY A 158 7.52 -3.69 5.79
CA GLY A 158 8.71 -2.89 5.46
C GLY A 158 9.99 -3.43 6.07
N GLY A 159 11.04 -2.59 6.08
CA GLY A 159 12.28 -2.88 6.78
C GLY A 159 13.23 -3.89 6.13
N TYR A 160 14.14 -4.39 6.96
CA TYR A 160 15.16 -5.38 6.62
C TYR A 160 15.31 -6.38 7.77
N VAL A 161 15.46 -7.66 7.46
CA VAL A 161 15.84 -8.71 8.42
C VAL A 161 17.17 -9.30 7.95
N ASP A 162 18.18 -9.27 8.82
CA ASP A 162 19.54 -9.73 8.51
C ASP A 162 20.13 -9.15 7.20
N GLY A 163 19.82 -7.88 6.92
CA GLY A 163 20.25 -7.17 5.71
C GLY A 163 19.46 -7.51 4.44
N SER A 164 18.46 -8.40 4.53
CA SER A 164 17.57 -8.78 3.43
C SER A 164 16.23 -8.03 3.51
N LYS A 165 15.65 -7.70 2.35
CA LYS A 165 14.26 -7.19 2.24
C LYS A 165 13.20 -8.29 2.25
N ASP A 166 13.63 -9.55 2.35
CA ASP A 166 12.75 -10.72 2.38
C ASP A 166 12.13 -10.93 3.78
N THR A 167 11.34 -9.96 4.22
CA THR A 167 10.79 -9.91 5.58
C THR A 167 9.62 -10.88 5.79
N ILE A 168 8.82 -11.18 4.76
CA ILE A 168 7.72 -12.16 4.83
C ILE A 168 8.27 -13.58 4.97
N HIS A 169 9.35 -13.92 4.26
CA HIS A 169 10.00 -15.22 4.46
C HIS A 169 10.52 -15.38 5.88
N ALA A 170 11.18 -14.33 6.38
CA ALA A 170 11.84 -14.32 7.69
C ALA A 170 10.89 -14.24 8.89
N MET A 171 9.57 -14.13 8.66
CA MET A 171 8.58 -14.25 9.74
C MET A 171 8.74 -15.63 10.41
N ASN A 172 9.03 -15.60 11.71
CA ASN A 172 9.15 -16.80 12.56
C ASN A 172 7.78 -17.42 12.92
N ILE A 173 6.69 -16.86 12.40
CA ILE A 173 5.34 -17.40 12.52
C ILE A 173 5.03 -18.16 11.22
N VAL A 174 4.66 -19.42 11.36
CA VAL A 174 4.20 -20.26 10.24
C VAL A 174 2.68 -20.14 10.08
N ASP A 175 2.15 -20.64 8.97
CA ASP A 175 0.70 -20.79 8.85
C ASP A 175 0.25 -21.75 9.96
N GLU A 176 -0.63 -21.28 10.83
CA GLU A 176 -1.01 -21.95 12.08
C GLU A 176 -2.53 -22.09 12.19
N SER A 177 -2.98 -22.83 13.20
CA SER A 177 -4.37 -22.82 13.62
C SER A 177 -4.47 -22.29 15.04
N TYR A 178 -5.31 -21.30 15.25
CA TYR A 178 -5.63 -20.76 16.57
C TYR A 178 -7.09 -21.09 16.85
N ASP A 179 -7.32 -21.85 17.92
CA ASP A 179 -8.66 -22.34 18.28
C ASP A 179 -9.40 -23.01 17.08
N SER A 180 -8.68 -23.85 16.35
CA SER A 180 -9.17 -24.58 15.17
C SER A 180 -9.54 -23.69 13.97
N VAL A 181 -9.23 -22.39 13.99
CA VAL A 181 -9.32 -21.50 12.83
C VAL A 181 -7.96 -21.36 12.18
N GLN A 182 -7.89 -21.61 10.87
CA GLN A 182 -6.66 -21.45 10.11
C GLN A 182 -6.28 -19.97 9.96
N ILE A 183 -4.99 -19.66 10.13
CA ILE A 183 -4.41 -18.34 9.90
C ILE A 183 -3.21 -18.47 8.98
N ARG A 184 -3.25 -17.78 7.84
CA ARG A 184 -2.12 -17.72 6.90
C ARG A 184 -1.36 -16.40 7.05
N CYS A 185 -0.52 -16.27 8.07
CA CYS A 185 0.15 -15.00 8.41
C CYS A 185 0.97 -14.42 7.24
N LYS A 186 1.66 -15.27 6.46
CA LYS A 186 2.46 -14.82 5.32
C LYS A 186 1.60 -14.29 4.17
N LEU A 187 0.41 -14.86 3.98
CA LEU A 187 -0.59 -14.34 3.05
C LEU A 187 -1.08 -12.95 3.49
N LEU A 188 -1.45 -12.80 4.77
CA LEU A 188 -1.93 -11.51 5.30
C LEU A 188 -0.86 -10.42 5.18
N ALA A 189 0.40 -10.75 5.48
CA ALA A 189 1.53 -9.84 5.31
C ALA A 189 1.73 -9.44 3.84
N ALA A 190 1.61 -10.38 2.90
CA ALA A 190 1.70 -10.09 1.46
C ALA A 190 0.57 -9.18 0.96
N ILE A 191 -0.65 -9.39 1.45
CA ILE A 191 -1.81 -8.53 1.12
C ILE A 191 -1.55 -7.11 1.66
N LEU A 192 -1.23 -6.98 2.95
CA LEU A 192 -0.95 -5.69 3.60
C LEU A 192 0.17 -4.93 2.88
N ARG A 193 1.32 -5.58 2.68
CA ARG A 193 2.50 -4.95 2.08
C ARG A 193 2.22 -4.42 0.67
N PHE A 194 1.54 -5.22 -0.16
CA PHE A 194 1.25 -4.78 -1.51
C PHE A 194 0.12 -3.74 -1.57
N ALA A 195 -0.88 -3.85 -0.70
CA ALA A 195 -1.93 -2.85 -0.58
C ALA A 195 -1.37 -1.49 -0.17
N ASP A 196 -0.44 -1.44 0.79
CA ASP A 196 0.28 -0.22 1.18
C ASP A 196 1.07 0.39 0.01
N GLU A 197 1.84 -0.42 -0.72
CA GLU A 197 2.65 0.06 -1.85
C GLU A 197 1.84 0.81 -2.92
N ILE A 198 0.57 0.43 -3.14
CA ILE A 198 -0.30 1.04 -4.16
C ILE A 198 -1.27 2.08 -3.58
N SER A 199 -1.22 2.36 -2.28
CA SER A 199 -2.11 3.31 -1.59
C SER A 199 -1.66 4.78 -1.68
N ASP A 200 -0.74 5.10 -2.60
CA ASP A 200 -0.30 6.47 -2.85
C ASP A 200 -1.26 7.20 -3.81
N ASP A 201 -1.60 8.44 -3.48
CA ASP A 201 -2.42 9.33 -4.32
C ASP A 201 -2.23 10.81 -3.92
N LEU A 202 -2.91 11.71 -4.63
CA LEU A 202 -2.93 13.15 -4.34
C LEU A 202 -3.28 13.48 -2.88
N GLY A 203 -4.16 12.69 -2.24
CA GLY A 203 -4.60 12.89 -0.86
C GLY A 203 -3.47 12.72 0.17
N ARG A 204 -2.38 12.03 -0.20
CA ARG A 204 -1.19 11.90 0.65
C ARG A 204 -0.28 13.12 0.68
N ALA A 205 -0.42 14.02 -0.29
CA ALA A 205 0.40 15.21 -0.31
C ALA A 205 -0.07 16.21 0.77
N ALA A 206 0.88 16.73 1.55
CA ALA A 206 0.59 17.85 2.45
C ALA A 206 -0.02 19.06 1.70
N PRO A 207 -0.91 19.83 2.37
CA PRO A 207 -1.55 21.01 1.80
C PRO A 207 -0.55 22.03 1.23
N PRO A 208 -0.91 22.77 0.17
CA PRO A 208 -0.01 23.76 -0.47
C PRO A 208 0.54 24.83 0.48
N GLU A 209 -0.17 25.12 1.58
CA GLU A 209 0.18 26.13 2.58
C GLU A 209 1.33 25.69 3.48
N ILE A 210 1.63 24.39 3.54
CA ILE A 210 2.67 23.83 4.40
C ILE A 210 3.99 23.71 3.60
N PRO A 211 5.05 24.43 4.01
CA PRO A 211 6.33 24.34 3.33
C PRO A 211 6.97 22.95 3.52
N ILE A 212 7.23 22.27 2.40
CA ILE A 212 7.83 20.94 2.42
C ILE A 212 9.36 21.05 2.48
N PRO A 213 10.02 20.41 3.46
CA PRO A 213 11.47 20.39 3.52
C PRO A 213 12.09 19.81 2.25
N ALA A 214 13.24 20.33 1.84
CA ALA A 214 13.90 19.91 0.61
C ALA A 214 14.11 18.39 0.54
N ALA A 215 14.43 17.74 1.66
CA ALA A 215 14.63 16.29 1.71
C ALA A 215 13.37 15.47 1.35
N ASN A 216 12.16 16.04 1.49
CA ASN A 216 10.89 15.34 1.31
C ASN A 216 10.16 15.73 0.01
N GLN A 217 10.60 16.78 -0.70
CA GLN A 217 9.88 17.34 -1.85
C GLN A 217 9.50 16.30 -2.90
N ALA A 218 10.43 15.41 -3.29
CA ALA A 218 10.14 14.39 -4.31
C ALA A 218 8.96 13.47 -3.93
N TYR A 219 8.76 13.17 -2.65
CA TYR A 219 7.66 12.33 -2.19
C TYR A 219 6.32 13.05 -2.34
N HIS A 220 6.25 14.31 -1.90
CA HIS A 220 5.02 15.11 -2.04
C HIS A 220 4.68 15.40 -3.49
N GLU A 221 5.67 15.74 -4.32
CA GLU A 221 5.44 16.01 -5.75
C GLU A 221 5.07 14.74 -6.54
N TYR A 222 5.54 13.56 -6.11
CA TYR A 222 5.06 12.28 -6.64
C TYR A 222 3.58 12.08 -6.34
N SER A 223 3.19 12.15 -5.07
CA SER A 223 1.78 12.01 -4.64
C SER A 223 0.89 13.03 -5.35
N LYS A 224 1.31 14.31 -5.44
CA LYS A 224 0.55 15.36 -6.15
C LYS A 224 0.34 15.08 -7.63
N ALA A 225 1.31 14.46 -8.28
CA ALA A 225 1.21 14.14 -9.71
C ALA A 225 0.33 12.91 -9.96
N LEU A 226 0.12 12.05 -8.96
CA LEU A 226 -0.61 10.80 -9.10
C LEU A 226 -2.12 11.01 -8.95
N VAL A 227 -2.85 10.64 -10.00
CA VAL A 227 -4.31 10.48 -9.97
C VAL A 227 -4.64 9.19 -9.22
N PRO A 228 -5.78 9.09 -8.50
CA PRO A 228 -6.17 7.87 -7.80
C PRO A 228 -6.03 6.62 -8.67
N VAL A 229 -5.35 5.62 -8.12
CA VAL A 229 -5.08 4.34 -8.78
C VAL A 229 -6.40 3.59 -8.99
N SER A 230 -6.55 2.94 -10.13
CA SER A 230 -7.67 2.02 -10.38
C SER A 230 -7.18 0.64 -10.77
N ILE A 231 -8.00 -0.38 -10.47
CA ILE A 231 -7.70 -1.77 -10.77
C ILE A 231 -8.79 -2.33 -11.66
N GLU A 232 -8.41 -2.89 -12.80
CA GLU A 232 -9.31 -3.54 -13.75
C GLU A 232 -8.73 -4.91 -14.12
N GLY A 233 -9.43 -5.98 -13.73
CA GLY A 233 -8.93 -7.35 -13.90
C GLY A 233 -7.58 -7.54 -13.20
N ASP A 234 -6.59 -8.04 -13.93
CA ASP A 234 -5.22 -8.28 -13.45
C ASP A 234 -4.30 -7.05 -13.57
N THR A 235 -4.86 -5.88 -13.93
CA THR A 235 -4.09 -4.70 -14.29
C THR A 235 -4.37 -3.53 -13.35
N ILE A 236 -3.30 -2.93 -12.83
CA ILE A 236 -3.33 -1.65 -12.11
C ILE A 236 -3.12 -0.52 -13.12
N LYS A 237 -3.93 0.54 -13.04
CA LYS A 237 -3.80 1.73 -13.89
C LYS A 237 -3.23 2.89 -13.08
N PHE A 238 -2.06 3.37 -13.50
CA PHE A 238 -1.45 4.59 -12.99
C PHE A 238 -1.61 5.72 -14.00
N GLN A 239 -2.07 6.88 -13.52
CA GLN A 239 -2.10 8.09 -14.31
C GLN A 239 -1.40 9.22 -13.58
N PHE A 240 -0.41 9.81 -14.23
CA PHE A 240 0.35 10.94 -13.71
C PHE A 240 0.06 12.21 -14.52
N ARG A 241 -0.03 13.34 -13.81
CA ARG A 241 -0.08 14.70 -14.36
C ARG A 241 1.09 15.49 -13.81
N VAL A 242 2.15 15.61 -14.61
CA VAL A 242 3.39 16.28 -14.23
C VAL A 242 3.34 17.75 -14.68
N PRO A 243 3.35 18.73 -13.76
CA PRO A 243 3.45 20.14 -14.10
C PRO A 243 4.69 20.48 -14.92
N TYR A 244 4.56 21.42 -15.86
CA TYR A 244 5.65 21.87 -16.72
C TYR A 244 6.91 22.23 -15.92
N ASP A 245 6.77 23.00 -14.84
CA ASP A 245 7.91 23.47 -14.05
C ASP A 245 8.71 22.33 -13.42
N LEU A 246 8.07 21.20 -13.08
CA LEU A 246 8.73 20.01 -12.54
C LEU A 246 9.47 19.19 -13.60
N THR A 247 9.22 19.46 -14.88
CA THR A 247 10.05 18.95 -15.98
C THR A 247 11.34 19.76 -16.16
N GLN A 248 11.35 21.03 -15.73
CA GLN A 248 12.45 21.96 -15.98
C GLN A 248 13.49 22.01 -14.85
N LYS A 249 13.13 21.55 -13.65
CA LYS A 249 13.99 21.61 -12.47
C LYS A 249 14.12 20.26 -11.78
N LYS A 250 15.18 20.13 -10.98
CA LYS A 250 15.29 19.05 -10.00
C LYS A 250 14.71 19.48 -8.66
N ILE A 251 14.09 18.54 -7.96
CA ILE A 251 13.51 18.69 -6.62
C ILE A 251 14.32 17.89 -5.60
N GLY A 252 14.24 18.28 -4.33
CA GLY A 252 15.04 17.63 -3.30
C GLY A 252 14.49 16.25 -2.88
N LYS A 253 15.40 15.35 -2.51
CA LYS A 253 15.13 14.01 -1.99
C LYS A 253 16.31 13.53 -1.14
N ASN A 254 16.13 13.36 0.18
CA ASN A 254 17.16 12.84 1.11
C ASN A 254 18.56 13.45 0.89
N GLY A 255 18.66 14.79 0.87
CA GLY A 255 19.92 15.52 0.64
C GLY A 255 20.41 15.55 -0.82
N LYS A 256 19.73 14.88 -1.76
CA LYS A 256 20.03 14.88 -3.20
C LYS A 256 18.99 15.70 -3.98
N LYS A 257 19.25 15.91 -5.27
CA LYS A 257 18.31 16.53 -6.21
C LYS A 257 18.00 15.59 -7.37
N VAL A 258 16.72 15.33 -7.64
CA VAL A 258 16.23 14.39 -8.66
C VAL A 258 15.19 15.05 -9.56
N TYR A 259 14.96 14.54 -10.77
CA TYR A 259 13.76 14.93 -11.54
C TYR A 259 12.56 14.12 -11.05
N LEU A 260 11.37 14.72 -11.08
CA LEU A 260 10.14 14.00 -10.70
C LEU A 260 9.89 12.78 -11.60
N TYR A 261 10.21 12.89 -12.89
CA TYR A 261 10.11 11.75 -13.82
C TYR A 261 10.95 10.55 -13.37
N ASP A 262 12.20 10.79 -12.92
CA ASP A 262 13.07 9.72 -12.42
C ASP A 262 12.49 9.09 -11.15
N GLU A 263 11.88 9.89 -10.27
CA GLU A 263 11.18 9.38 -9.08
C GLU A 263 10.00 8.50 -9.45
N ILE A 264 9.18 8.92 -10.43
CA ILE A 264 8.04 8.13 -10.92
C ILE A 264 8.52 6.77 -11.43
N LEU A 265 9.54 6.73 -12.30
CA LEU A 265 10.07 5.46 -12.81
C LEU A 265 10.62 4.57 -11.70
N ASN A 266 11.32 5.14 -10.72
CA ASN A 266 11.85 4.39 -9.58
C ASN A 266 10.73 3.78 -8.71
N ARG A 267 9.64 4.53 -8.49
CA ARG A 267 8.47 4.08 -7.72
C ARG A 267 7.70 2.98 -8.46
N LEU A 268 7.52 3.11 -9.77
CA LEU A 268 6.90 2.06 -10.60
C LEU A 268 7.73 0.77 -10.60
N ALA A 269 9.06 0.89 -10.70
CA ALA A 269 9.96 -0.27 -10.59
C ALA A 269 9.88 -0.93 -9.20
N LYS A 270 9.75 -0.13 -8.12
CA LYS A 270 9.52 -0.64 -6.77
C LYS A 270 8.21 -1.40 -6.70
N CYS A 271 7.11 -0.82 -7.18
CA CYS A 271 5.80 -1.45 -7.21
C CYS A 271 5.82 -2.81 -7.94
N MET A 272 6.54 -2.93 -9.08
CA MET A 272 6.69 -4.22 -9.77
C MET A 272 7.41 -5.27 -8.92
N ARG A 273 8.51 -4.90 -8.25
CA ARG A 273 9.24 -5.80 -7.36
C ARG A 273 8.40 -6.22 -6.16
N GLU A 274 7.65 -5.30 -5.57
CA GLU A 274 6.75 -5.61 -4.44
C GLU A 274 5.61 -6.52 -4.89
N LEU A 275 5.05 -6.32 -6.09
CA LEU A 275 4.04 -7.23 -6.67
C LEU A 275 4.61 -8.63 -6.85
N GLU A 276 5.77 -8.75 -7.49
CA GLU A 276 6.45 -10.03 -7.71
C GLU A 276 6.76 -10.74 -6.39
N TYR A 277 7.23 -9.99 -5.39
CA TYR A 277 7.54 -10.49 -4.07
C TYR A 277 6.31 -11.00 -3.34
N CYS A 278 5.27 -10.16 -3.21
CA CYS A 278 4.06 -10.50 -2.46
C CYS A 278 3.29 -11.67 -3.08
N LYS A 279 3.28 -11.78 -4.42
CA LYS A 279 2.63 -12.91 -5.11
C LYS A 279 3.17 -14.28 -4.70
N LYS A 280 4.44 -14.38 -4.28
CA LYS A 280 5.05 -15.66 -3.82
C LYS A 280 4.35 -16.23 -2.58
N TYR A 281 3.82 -15.36 -1.73
CA TYR A 281 3.15 -15.73 -0.48
C TYR A 281 1.62 -15.56 -0.55
N ALA A 282 1.10 -15.09 -1.68
CA ALA A 282 -0.32 -14.76 -1.83
C ALA A 282 -1.21 -15.96 -2.20
N TYR A 283 -0.67 -17.16 -2.41
CA TYR A 283 -1.43 -18.37 -2.77
C TYR A 283 -2.42 -18.18 -3.94
N GLY A 284 -2.04 -17.36 -4.93
CA GLY A 284 -2.91 -17.04 -6.07
C GLY A 284 -4.03 -16.02 -5.79
N MET A 285 -4.14 -15.52 -4.56
CA MET A 285 -5.18 -14.56 -4.16
C MET A 285 -4.91 -13.14 -4.65
N ILE A 286 -3.66 -12.76 -4.92
CA ILE A 286 -3.33 -11.51 -5.62
C ILE A 286 -3.36 -11.78 -7.12
N ARG A 287 -4.40 -11.29 -7.80
CA ARG A 287 -4.65 -11.54 -9.24
C ARG A 287 -3.75 -10.74 -10.18
N LEU A 288 -3.10 -9.70 -9.67
CA LEU A 288 -2.45 -8.67 -10.47
C LEU A 288 -1.16 -9.18 -11.09
N THR A 289 -0.90 -8.75 -12.32
CA THR A 289 0.28 -9.11 -13.11
C THR A 289 0.84 -7.91 -13.86
N THR A 290 0.03 -6.87 -14.04
CA THR A 290 0.28 -5.81 -15.01
C THR A 290 0.07 -4.43 -14.38
N LEU A 291 0.91 -3.47 -14.76
CA LEU A 291 0.70 -2.05 -14.57
C LEU A 291 0.57 -1.39 -15.95
N ASN A 292 -0.51 -0.64 -16.16
CA ASN A 292 -0.68 0.26 -17.29
C ASN A 292 -0.47 1.69 -16.80
N ILE A 293 0.51 2.40 -17.37
CA ILE A 293 0.91 3.72 -16.89
C ILE A 293 0.79 4.74 -18.01
N VAL A 294 0.18 5.89 -17.69
CA VAL A 294 0.18 7.09 -18.52
C VAL A 294 0.77 8.26 -17.74
N ILE A 295 1.86 8.84 -18.24
CA ILE A 295 2.50 10.04 -17.69
C ILE A 295 2.25 11.20 -18.64
N GLY A 296 1.35 12.11 -18.26
CA GLY A 296 1.06 13.33 -19.01
C GLY A 296 1.86 14.52 -18.48
N PHE A 297 2.62 15.17 -19.35
CA PHE A 297 3.34 16.41 -19.05
C PHE A 297 2.51 17.62 -19.47
N LEU A 298 2.22 18.51 -18.52
CA LEU A 298 1.35 19.65 -18.74
C LEU A 298 2.07 20.76 -19.52
N LYS A 299 1.30 21.52 -20.33
CA LYS A 299 1.79 22.73 -21.00
C LYS A 299 2.17 23.80 -19.99
N GLN A 300 3.14 24.64 -20.35
CA GLN A 300 3.50 25.80 -19.54
C GLN A 300 2.26 26.69 -19.30
N GLY A 301 2.04 27.06 -18.03
CA GLY A 301 0.88 27.86 -17.62
C GLY A 301 -0.48 27.15 -17.63
N SER A 302 -0.54 25.85 -17.94
CA SER A 302 -1.78 25.07 -17.88
C SER A 302 -1.77 24.04 -16.75
N SER A 303 -2.90 23.90 -16.06
CA SER A 303 -3.14 22.87 -15.05
C SER A 303 -3.79 21.60 -15.60
N TYR A 304 -4.18 21.58 -16.89
CA TYR A 304 -4.98 20.48 -17.45
C TYR A 304 -4.62 20.08 -18.88
N GLN A 305 -4.05 20.98 -19.69
CA GLN A 305 -3.66 20.64 -21.05
C GLN A 305 -2.34 19.88 -21.08
N ILE A 306 -2.36 18.70 -21.67
CA ILE A 306 -1.17 17.88 -21.88
C ILE A 306 -0.42 18.39 -23.13
N GLN A 307 0.88 18.64 -22.99
CA GLN A 307 1.80 18.97 -24.08
C GLN A 307 2.39 17.70 -24.71
N GLU A 308 2.74 16.74 -23.86
CA GLU A 308 3.43 15.52 -24.22
C GLU A 308 3.03 14.40 -23.26
N ASN A 309 3.03 13.14 -23.71
CA ASN A 309 2.79 12.01 -22.82
C ASN A 309 3.70 10.81 -23.10
N VAL A 310 3.79 9.95 -22.11
CA VAL A 310 4.40 8.62 -22.20
C VAL A 310 3.35 7.61 -21.74
N ALA A 311 3.09 6.61 -22.56
CA ALA A 311 2.35 5.42 -22.16
C ALA A 311 3.34 4.26 -22.10
N LEU A 312 3.29 3.47 -21.02
CA LEU A 312 4.07 2.24 -20.90
C LEU A 312 3.24 1.18 -20.17
N ARG A 313 3.53 -0.08 -20.48
CA ARG A 313 2.94 -1.26 -19.85
C ARG A 313 4.06 -2.08 -19.24
N LEU A 314 3.92 -2.39 -17.95
CA LEU A 314 4.82 -3.26 -17.21
C LEU A 314 4.09 -4.55 -16.86
N THR A 315 4.68 -5.70 -17.13
CA THR A 315 4.05 -6.99 -16.85
C THR A 315 5.04 -7.93 -16.20
N LEU A 316 4.57 -8.73 -15.24
CA LEU A 316 5.31 -9.91 -14.77
C LEU A 316 5.28 -10.96 -15.88
N GLN A 317 6.34 -11.05 -16.68
CA GLN A 317 6.48 -12.01 -17.77
C GLN A 317 7.80 -12.78 -17.68
N GLY A 318 7.83 -13.94 -18.34
CA GLY A 318 9.06 -14.71 -18.59
C GLY A 318 9.54 -15.57 -17.42
N TYR A 319 10.64 -16.28 -17.65
CA TYR A 319 11.33 -17.10 -16.64
C TYR A 319 12.19 -16.18 -15.75
N PRO A 320 12.22 -16.35 -14.42
CA PRO A 320 13.08 -15.57 -13.54
C PRO A 320 14.55 -15.89 -13.85
N ASP A 321 15.28 -14.94 -14.43
CA ASP A 321 16.72 -15.02 -14.66
C ASP A 321 17.46 -14.00 -13.77
N GLU A 322 18.75 -14.25 -13.51
CA GLU A 322 19.55 -13.56 -12.48
C GLU A 322 19.79 -12.05 -12.76
N THR A 323 19.30 -11.49 -13.86
CA THR A 323 19.69 -10.15 -14.34
C THR A 323 18.67 -9.03 -14.06
N ARG A 324 17.50 -9.34 -13.48
CA ARG A 324 16.38 -8.39 -13.38
C ARG A 324 16.45 -7.50 -12.13
N SER A 325 16.53 -6.18 -12.31
CA SER A 325 16.54 -5.19 -11.22
C SER A 325 15.97 -3.80 -11.58
N SER A 326 15.68 -3.53 -12.85
CA SER A 326 15.30 -2.23 -13.40
C SER A 326 13.88 -2.22 -13.98
N ILE A 327 13.31 -1.04 -14.22
CA ILE A 327 11.99 -0.91 -14.87
C ILE A 327 11.98 -1.54 -16.28
N SER A 328 13.12 -1.55 -16.96
CA SER A 328 13.26 -2.10 -18.31
C SER A 328 12.96 -3.59 -18.37
N ASP A 329 13.18 -4.31 -17.26
CA ASP A 329 13.02 -5.76 -17.18
C ASP A 329 11.54 -6.18 -17.17
N TYR A 330 10.65 -5.21 -16.91
CA TYR A 330 9.21 -5.42 -16.87
C TYR A 330 8.49 -4.85 -18.10
N LEU A 331 9.18 -4.14 -19.01
CA LEU A 331 8.54 -3.51 -20.17
C LEU A 331 8.06 -4.56 -21.18
N ASP A 332 6.79 -4.46 -21.58
CA ASP A 332 6.28 -5.22 -22.72
C ASP A 332 6.97 -4.75 -24.01
N ALA A 333 7.76 -5.62 -24.64
CA ALA A 333 8.31 -5.37 -25.96
C ALA A 333 7.31 -5.77 -27.05
N GLY A 334 6.96 -4.84 -27.94
CA GLY A 334 6.35 -5.18 -29.24
C GLY A 334 4.83 -5.05 -29.41
N LEU A 335 4.11 -4.33 -28.53
CA LEU A 335 2.72 -3.93 -28.84
C LEU A 335 2.68 -2.66 -29.74
N PRO A 336 1.70 -2.52 -30.65
CA PRO A 336 1.54 -1.31 -31.45
C PRO A 336 1.30 -0.09 -30.54
N GLY A 337 2.17 0.92 -30.61
CA GLY A 337 2.12 2.11 -29.75
C GLY A 337 3.02 2.07 -28.51
N THR A 338 3.62 0.91 -28.20
CA THR A 338 4.70 0.78 -27.21
C THR A 338 6.01 0.61 -27.97
N ALA A 339 6.60 1.71 -28.44
CA ALA A 339 7.93 1.64 -29.05
C ALA A 339 8.87 0.94 -28.06
N SER A 340 9.72 0.05 -28.59
CA SER A 340 10.77 -0.66 -27.86
C SER A 340 11.57 0.27 -26.94
N GLY A 341 11.29 0.23 -25.64
CA GLY A 341 11.96 1.05 -24.62
C GLY A 341 11.18 2.27 -24.14
N LEU A 342 11.61 2.82 -23.01
CA LEU A 342 11.08 4.07 -22.48
C LEU A 342 11.27 5.22 -23.49
N LYS A 343 10.18 5.91 -23.86
CA LYS A 343 10.22 7.11 -24.73
C LYS A 343 11.21 8.17 -24.23
N PHE A 344 11.32 8.34 -22.91
CA PHE A 344 12.35 9.15 -22.28
C PHE A 344 13.16 8.28 -21.33
N LYS A 345 14.49 8.25 -21.52
CA LYS A 345 15.38 7.46 -20.65
C LYS A 345 15.49 8.01 -19.22
N ASP A 346 15.34 9.32 -19.07
CA ASP A 346 15.54 10.05 -17.81
C ASP A 346 14.85 11.42 -17.87
N GLY A 347 14.82 12.12 -16.73
CA GLY A 347 14.24 13.45 -16.61
C GLY A 347 14.97 14.53 -17.42
N LYS A 348 16.25 14.34 -17.80
CA LYS A 348 16.93 15.28 -18.70
C LYS A 348 16.36 15.20 -20.12
N ALA A 349 16.03 14.00 -20.58
CA ALA A 349 15.38 13.79 -21.87
C ALA A 349 13.98 14.42 -21.89
N VAL A 350 13.20 14.26 -20.81
CA VAL A 350 11.90 14.96 -20.65
C VAL A 350 12.09 16.46 -20.71
N ARG A 351 13.04 17.02 -19.93
CA ARG A 351 13.33 18.45 -19.91
C ARG A 351 13.60 18.98 -21.33
N ALA A 352 14.51 18.34 -22.06
CA ALA A 352 14.87 18.73 -23.42
C ALA A 352 13.65 18.69 -24.37
N ALA A 353 12.83 17.64 -24.29
CA ALA A 353 11.63 17.52 -25.13
C ALA A 353 10.57 18.60 -24.83
N MET A 354 10.43 18.98 -23.56
CA MET A 354 9.48 20.00 -23.11
C MET A 354 9.95 21.44 -23.40
N SER A 355 11.25 21.67 -23.65
CA SER A 355 11.78 22.99 -24.02
C SER A 355 11.75 23.26 -25.53
N LEU A 356 11.56 22.23 -26.36
CA LEU A 356 11.59 22.34 -27.83
C LEU A 356 10.20 22.55 -28.46
N LYS A 357 9.14 22.55 -27.65
CA LYS A 357 7.74 22.69 -28.04
C LYS A 357 7.08 23.72 -27.14
#